data_AF-A0A364LBW7-F1
#
_entry.id   AF-A0A364LBW7-F1
#
_cell.length_a   1.000
_cell.length_b   1.000
_cell.length_c   1.000
_cell.angle_alpha   90.00
_cell.angle_beta   90.00
_cell.angle_gamma   90.00
#
_symmetry.space_group_name_H-M   'P 1'
#
loop_
_entity.id
_entity.type
_entity.pdbx_description
1 polymer ?
#
loop_
_entity_poly.entity_id
_entity_poly.type
_entity_poly.pdbx_seq_one_letter_code
_entity_poly.pdbx_strand_id
1 'polypeptide(L)'
;MARDAQILEHYMSPAYNTTASCARPSPYSVYSHDPRDPVVYMKVPRHRNIAPSGNGTAGFRQYEVMEKILEPLGPQLCRAYFDNIHPPFPILDEKAIMEAYPEEGLPYTLVCELYAVSLVLWGTSKAISVTGRPAPDVRYMWNLAVSAMNDDFIAPDLSTVFSCILDLLGRPTTSITYNAVNVGRVVALAQSLGLNRNPLNWDLAARQKNLRIRAWWGTLIHDQW
;
A
#
# COMPACT_ATOMS: atom_id res chain seq x y z
N MET A 1 14.36 6.07 -25.90
CA MET A 1 14.80 6.42 -24.53
C MET A 1 15.02 7.92 -24.47
N ALA A 2 14.54 8.59 -23.42
CA ALA A 2 14.77 10.03 -23.24
C ALA A 2 16.27 10.27 -23.00
N ARG A 3 16.86 11.23 -23.73
CA ARG A 3 18.29 11.56 -23.71
C ARG A 3 18.80 11.85 -22.28
N ASP A 4 17.92 12.43 -21.45
CA ASP A 4 18.24 12.84 -20.09
C ASP A 4 18.40 11.67 -19.13
N ALA A 5 17.71 10.54 -19.36
CA ALA A 5 17.89 9.34 -18.55
C ALA A 5 19.28 8.72 -18.77
N GLN A 6 19.82 8.78 -20.00
CA GLN A 6 21.18 8.33 -20.32
C GLN A 6 22.23 9.27 -19.71
N ILE A 7 21.96 10.57 -19.70
CA ILE A 7 22.84 11.58 -19.08
C ILE A 7 22.91 11.32 -17.56
N LEU A 8 21.76 11.16 -16.89
CA LEU A 8 21.70 10.86 -15.46
C LEU A 8 22.38 9.52 -15.10
N GLU A 9 22.26 8.50 -15.94
CA GLU A 9 22.98 7.23 -15.77
C GLU A 9 24.51 7.40 -15.83
N HIS A 10 25.00 8.27 -16.71
CA HIS A 10 26.43 8.60 -16.82
C HIS A 10 26.98 9.34 -15.60
N TYR A 11 26.18 10.17 -14.95
CA TYR A 11 26.60 10.95 -13.78
C TYR A 11 26.36 10.25 -12.43
N MET A 12 25.40 9.34 -12.33
CA MET A 12 25.05 8.65 -11.08
C MET A 12 25.67 7.25 -10.90
N SER A 13 26.32 6.71 -11.93
CA SER A 13 27.03 5.42 -11.80
C SER A 13 28.46 5.65 -11.29
N PRO A 14 28.84 5.21 -10.07
CA PRO A 14 30.23 5.23 -9.65
C PRO A 14 30.97 4.20 -10.51
N ALA A 15 31.67 4.66 -11.54
CA ALA A 15 32.46 3.82 -12.41
C ALA A 15 33.66 3.25 -11.63
N TYR A 16 33.51 2.04 -11.11
CA TYR A 16 34.63 1.09 -11.04
C TYR A 16 34.58 0.23 -12.28
N ASN A 17 35.63 0.35 -13.10
CA ASN A 17 35.86 -0.41 -14.31
C ASN A 17 35.69 -1.91 -14.04
N THR A 18 34.64 -2.52 -14.56
CA THR A 18 34.60 -3.97 -14.76
C THR A 18 33.87 -4.24 -16.06
N THR A 19 34.65 -4.66 -17.05
CA THR A 19 34.21 -5.18 -18.32
C THR A 19 33.36 -6.43 -18.09
N ALA A 20 32.03 -6.28 -18.11
CA ALA A 20 31.10 -7.40 -18.17
C ALA A 20 29.98 -7.04 -19.15
N SER A 21 30.09 -7.60 -20.36
CA SER A 21 29.04 -7.63 -21.37
C SER A 21 27.93 -8.59 -20.92
N CYS A 22 27.09 -8.14 -20.02
CA CYS A 22 25.76 -8.68 -19.79
C CYS A 22 24.81 -7.48 -19.87
N ALA A 23 23.77 -7.57 -20.71
CA ALA A 23 22.75 -6.54 -20.84
C ALA A 23 22.11 -6.32 -19.46
N ARG A 24 22.65 -5.38 -18.69
CA ARG A 24 22.11 -5.03 -17.38
C ARG A 24 20.70 -4.52 -17.62
N PRO A 25 19.67 -5.07 -16.95
CA PRO A 25 18.33 -4.52 -17.03
C PRO A 25 18.43 -3.04 -16.66
N SER A 26 17.84 -2.17 -17.48
CA SER A 26 17.81 -0.72 -17.20
C SER A 26 17.46 -0.50 -15.72
N PRO A 27 18.34 0.19 -14.96
CA PRO A 27 18.08 0.47 -13.56
C PRO A 27 16.90 1.44 -13.39
N TYR A 28 16.38 1.98 -14.50
CA TYR A 28 15.23 2.87 -14.53
C TYR A 28 13.99 2.20 -15.14
N SER A 29 12.82 2.49 -14.59
CA SER A 29 11.51 2.32 -15.23
C SER A 29 11.05 3.67 -15.80
N VAL A 30 10.78 3.70 -17.10
CA VAL A 30 10.29 4.89 -17.79
C VAL A 30 8.77 4.79 -17.90
N TYR A 31 8.08 5.80 -17.39
CA TYR A 31 6.61 5.86 -17.37
C TYR A 31 6.08 6.89 -18.38
N SER A 32 6.84 7.93 -18.71
CA SER A 32 6.48 8.90 -19.76
C SER A 32 7.63 9.06 -20.74
N HIS A 33 7.31 9.01 -22.02
CA HIS A 33 8.24 9.28 -23.11
C HIS A 33 8.14 10.73 -23.64
N ASP A 34 7.29 11.57 -23.04
CA ASP A 34 7.20 12.98 -23.42
C ASP A 34 8.55 13.68 -23.16
N PRO A 35 9.21 14.25 -24.18
CA PRO A 35 10.48 14.96 -24.01
C PRO A 35 10.37 16.20 -23.11
N ARG A 36 9.18 16.78 -22.96
CA ARG A 36 8.95 17.97 -22.12
C ARG A 36 8.67 17.62 -20.66
N ASP A 37 8.22 16.38 -20.41
CA ASP A 37 7.87 15.92 -19.06
C ASP A 37 8.18 14.41 -18.89
N PRO A 38 9.48 14.02 -18.94
CA PRO A 38 9.86 12.63 -18.79
C PRO A 38 9.67 12.18 -17.33
N VAL A 39 9.01 11.04 -17.15
CA VAL A 39 8.81 10.43 -15.82
C VAL A 39 9.60 9.14 -15.76
N VAL A 40 10.62 9.13 -14.91
CA VAL A 40 11.59 8.04 -14.78
C VAL A 40 11.77 7.71 -13.29
N TYR A 41 11.71 6.43 -12.92
CA TYR A 41 11.97 5.95 -11.57
C TYR A 41 13.19 5.05 -11.54
N MET A 42 14.03 5.20 -10.52
CA MET A 42 15.05 4.19 -10.23
C MET A 42 14.44 2.95 -9.58
N LYS A 43 14.79 1.78 -10.12
CA LYS A 43 14.57 0.47 -9.52
C LYS A 43 15.63 0.27 -8.45
N VAL A 44 15.37 0.77 -7.25
CA VAL A 44 16.24 0.53 -6.10
C VAL A 44 15.90 -0.83 -5.49
N PRO A 45 16.86 -1.76 -5.34
CA PRO A 45 16.63 -3.01 -4.63
C PRO A 45 16.13 -2.74 -3.21
N ARG A 46 15.00 -3.34 -2.83
CA ARG A 46 14.33 -3.10 -1.54
C ARG A 46 14.96 -3.87 -0.37
N HIS A 47 16.26 -4.18 -0.43
CA HIS A 47 16.92 -4.96 0.61
C HIS A 47 17.36 -4.06 1.77
N ARG A 48 17.04 -4.46 2.99
CA ARG A 48 17.60 -3.88 4.22
C ARG A 48 18.43 -4.89 4.98
N ASN A 49 19.45 -4.38 5.67
CA ASN A 49 20.28 -5.09 6.65
C ASN A 49 19.60 -5.20 8.04
N ILE A 50 18.29 -4.96 8.16
CA ILE A 50 17.56 -5.09 9.42
C ILE A 50 17.05 -6.53 9.50
N ALA A 51 17.31 -7.22 10.61
CA ALA A 51 16.82 -8.56 10.84
C ALA A 51 15.29 -8.57 10.72
N PRO A 52 14.70 -9.34 9.80
CA PRO A 52 13.27 -9.34 9.62
C PRO A 52 12.55 -9.93 10.85
N SER A 53 11.36 -9.41 11.13
CA SER A 53 10.40 -10.04 12.06
C SER A 53 9.60 -11.08 11.28
N GLY A 54 9.51 -12.32 11.77
CA GLY A 54 8.77 -13.39 11.10
C GLY A 54 9.44 -13.90 9.81
N ASN A 55 8.71 -13.96 8.70
CA ASN A 55 9.19 -14.59 7.45
C ASN A 55 10.16 -13.75 6.61
N GLY A 56 10.46 -12.50 7.00
CA GLY A 56 11.18 -11.58 6.11
C GLY A 56 10.44 -10.29 5.81
N THR A 57 9.11 -10.33 5.86
CA THR A 57 8.23 -9.33 5.23
C THR A 57 7.57 -8.45 6.27
N ALA A 58 7.46 -7.15 5.96
CA ALA A 58 6.77 -6.19 6.83
C ALA A 58 5.32 -6.63 7.09
N GLY A 59 4.87 -6.49 8.34
CA GLY A 59 3.50 -6.79 8.75
C GLY A 59 3.14 -8.28 8.87
N PHE A 60 4.02 -9.23 8.48
CA PHE A 60 3.69 -10.66 8.46
C PHE A 60 3.27 -11.20 9.83
N ARG A 61 4.02 -10.88 10.88
CA ARG A 61 3.73 -11.38 12.24
C ARG A 61 2.38 -10.87 12.76
N GLN A 62 2.06 -9.61 12.47
CA GLN A 62 0.80 -8.98 12.84
C GLN A 62 -0.36 -9.62 12.07
N TYR A 63 -0.17 -9.84 10.76
CA TYR A 63 -1.12 -10.54 9.90
C TYR A 63 -1.40 -11.95 10.44
N GLU A 64 -0.38 -12.75 10.75
CA GLU A 64 -0.55 -14.12 11.26
C GLU A 64 -1.42 -14.16 12.54
N VAL A 65 -1.19 -13.23 13.46
CA VAL A 65 -2.00 -13.10 14.69
C VAL A 65 -3.44 -12.69 14.37
N MET A 66 -3.62 -11.71 13.48
CA MET A 66 -4.97 -11.25 13.08
C MET A 66 -5.73 -12.36 12.37
N GLU A 67 -5.08 -13.09 11.47
CA GLU A 67 -5.67 -14.21 10.73
C GLU A 67 -6.15 -15.29 11.70
N LYS A 68 -5.30 -15.67 12.67
CA LYS A 68 -5.66 -16.66 13.69
C LYS A 68 -6.86 -16.24 14.54
N ILE A 69 -6.98 -14.95 14.84
CA ILE A 69 -8.12 -14.40 15.57
C ILE A 69 -9.38 -14.42 14.71
N LEU A 70 -9.26 -14.15 13.41
CA LEU A 70 -10.40 -14.00 12.51
C LEU A 70 -10.89 -15.33 11.93
N GLU A 71 -10.04 -16.35 11.80
CA GLU A 71 -10.36 -17.67 11.25
C GLU A 71 -11.68 -18.23 11.82
N PRO A 72 -12.64 -18.66 10.98
CA PRO A 72 -12.60 -18.75 9.50
C PRO A 72 -13.23 -17.54 8.78
N LEU A 73 -13.41 -16.40 9.47
CA LEU A 73 -14.24 -15.26 9.02
C LEU A 73 -13.47 -14.15 8.28
N GLY A 74 -12.15 -14.28 8.12
CA GLY A 74 -11.31 -13.33 7.37
C GLY A 74 -11.86 -13.01 5.97
N PRO A 75 -12.21 -14.01 5.14
CA PRO A 75 -12.76 -13.76 3.80
C PRO A 75 -14.10 -13.01 3.82
N GLN A 76 -14.98 -13.30 4.77
CA GLN A 76 -16.27 -12.63 4.93
C GLN A 76 -16.09 -11.18 5.39
N LEU A 77 -15.10 -10.93 6.26
CA LEU A 77 -14.75 -9.59 6.70
C LEU A 77 -14.16 -8.77 5.55
N CYS A 78 -13.30 -9.39 4.73
CA CYS A 78 -12.75 -8.79 3.51
C CYS A 78 -13.87 -8.43 2.51
N ARG A 79 -14.86 -9.29 2.31
CA ARG A 79 -16.04 -8.97 1.49
C ARG A 79 -16.88 -7.83 2.08
N ALA A 80 -17.07 -7.82 3.39
CA ALA A 80 -17.83 -6.77 4.06
C ALA A 80 -17.23 -5.36 3.81
N TYR A 81 -15.91 -5.25 3.72
CA TYR A 81 -15.22 -4.03 3.27
C TYR A 81 -15.73 -3.55 1.90
N PHE A 82 -15.70 -4.44 0.90
CA PHE A 82 -16.08 -4.11 -0.47
C PHE A 82 -17.58 -3.84 -0.62
N ASP A 83 -18.41 -4.47 0.22
CA ASP A 83 -19.85 -4.25 0.20
C ASP A 83 -20.27 -2.92 0.86
N ASN A 84 -19.51 -2.40 1.84
CA ASN A 84 -19.99 -1.30 2.69
C ASN A 84 -19.06 -0.08 2.78
N ILE A 85 -17.74 -0.27 2.78
CA ILE A 85 -16.76 0.81 2.96
C ILE A 85 -16.21 1.28 1.61
N HIS A 86 -15.93 0.35 0.70
CA HIS A 86 -15.38 0.67 -0.61
C HIS A 86 -16.31 1.47 -1.53
N PRO A 87 -17.64 1.23 -1.61
CA PRO A 87 -18.50 1.94 -2.55
C PRO A 87 -18.52 3.47 -2.37
N PRO A 88 -18.61 4.04 -1.14
CA PRO A 88 -18.50 5.49 -0.95
C PRO A 88 -17.05 6.01 -1.04
N PHE A 89 -16.04 5.15 -0.87
CA PHE A 89 -14.63 5.55 -0.91
C PHE A 89 -13.76 4.49 -1.63
N PRO A 90 -13.81 4.41 -2.98
CA PRO A 90 -13.30 3.28 -3.73
C PRO A 90 -11.79 3.33 -3.97
N ILE A 91 -11.00 3.26 -2.90
CA ILE A 91 -9.54 3.45 -2.96
C ILE A 91 -8.78 2.24 -3.54
N LEU A 92 -9.31 1.03 -3.34
CA LEU A 92 -8.71 -0.22 -3.80
C LEU A 92 -9.29 -0.71 -5.14
N ASP A 93 -8.66 -1.71 -5.72
CA ASP A 93 -9.22 -2.45 -6.84
C ASP A 93 -9.79 -3.78 -6.36
N GLU A 94 -11.11 -3.81 -6.17
CA GLU A 94 -11.83 -4.97 -5.65
C GLU A 94 -11.48 -6.26 -6.37
N LYS A 95 -11.50 -6.26 -7.70
CA LYS A 95 -11.21 -7.46 -8.48
C LYS A 95 -9.81 -8.00 -8.19
N ALA A 96 -8.79 -7.14 -8.10
CA ALA A 96 -7.42 -7.57 -7.82
C ALA A 96 -7.30 -8.11 -6.40
N ILE A 97 -7.90 -7.43 -5.43
CA ILE A 97 -7.82 -7.84 -4.03
C ILE A 97 -8.53 -9.19 -3.84
N MET A 98 -9.72 -9.35 -4.40
CA MET A 98 -10.50 -10.59 -4.29
C MET A 98 -9.86 -11.79 -5.00
N GLU A 99 -9.10 -11.55 -6.09
CA GLU A 99 -8.32 -12.59 -6.79
C GLU A 99 -7.03 -12.95 -6.03
N ALA A 100 -6.31 -11.97 -5.49
CA ALA A 100 -5.01 -12.18 -4.85
C ALA A 100 -5.11 -12.62 -3.38
N TYR A 101 -6.21 -12.32 -2.69
CA TYR A 101 -6.39 -12.63 -1.28
C TYR A 101 -6.34 -14.15 -0.98
N PRO A 102 -7.03 -15.04 -1.72
CA PRO A 102 -6.94 -16.49 -1.50
C PRO A 102 -5.57 -17.10 -1.78
N GLU A 103 -4.75 -16.44 -2.61
CA GLU A 103 -3.40 -16.88 -2.97
C GLU A 103 -2.33 -16.33 -2.01
N GLU A 104 -2.73 -15.64 -0.94
CA GLU A 104 -1.83 -14.91 -0.03
C GLU A 104 -0.88 -13.93 -0.77
N GLY A 105 -1.32 -13.44 -1.95
CA GLY A 105 -0.53 -12.58 -2.82
C GLY A 105 -0.56 -11.09 -2.45
N LEU A 106 -1.23 -10.73 -1.35
CA LEU A 106 -1.40 -9.35 -0.91
C LEU A 106 -0.33 -8.94 0.11
N PRO A 107 0.09 -7.67 0.11
CA PRO A 107 0.93 -7.14 1.17
C PRO A 107 0.26 -7.32 2.54
N TYR A 108 0.96 -7.93 3.50
CA TYR A 108 0.39 -8.26 4.81
C TYR A 108 -0.16 -7.04 5.54
N THR A 109 0.56 -5.91 5.51
CA THR A 109 0.09 -4.65 6.10
C THR A 109 -1.23 -4.18 5.50
N LEU A 110 -1.43 -4.33 4.18
CA LEU A 110 -2.70 -3.97 3.54
C LEU A 110 -3.85 -4.84 4.06
N VAL A 111 -3.60 -6.14 4.26
CA VAL A 111 -4.60 -7.06 4.80
C VAL A 111 -4.92 -6.73 6.26
N CYS A 112 -3.90 -6.41 7.09
CA CYS A 112 -4.09 -5.96 8.46
C CYS A 112 -5.01 -4.73 8.54
N GLU A 113 -4.73 -3.70 7.74
CA GLU A 113 -5.56 -2.48 7.73
C GLU A 113 -6.97 -2.74 7.20
N LEU A 114 -7.10 -3.57 6.17
CA LEU A 114 -8.39 -3.99 5.63
C LEU A 114 -9.23 -4.72 6.68
N TYR A 115 -8.64 -5.59 7.48
CA TYR A 115 -9.33 -6.20 8.62
C TYR A 115 -9.70 -5.18 9.68
N ALA A 116 -8.76 -4.34 10.09
CA ALA A 116 -8.95 -3.40 11.19
C ALA A 116 -10.09 -2.40 10.89
N VAL A 117 -10.14 -1.84 9.67
CA VAL A 117 -11.20 -0.93 9.24
C VAL A 117 -12.55 -1.64 9.12
N SER A 118 -12.56 -2.91 8.73
CA SER A 118 -13.78 -3.69 8.50
C SER A 118 -14.41 -4.23 9.77
N LEU A 119 -13.68 -4.28 10.89
CA LEU A 119 -14.20 -4.79 12.17
C LEU A 119 -15.43 -4.01 12.67
N VAL A 120 -15.61 -2.75 12.27
CA VAL A 120 -16.82 -1.98 12.58
C VAL A 120 -18.09 -2.64 12.03
N LEU A 121 -17.95 -3.45 10.97
CA LEU A 121 -19.05 -4.15 10.30
C LEU A 121 -19.33 -5.55 10.89
N TRP A 122 -18.63 -5.96 11.95
CA TRP A 122 -18.75 -7.30 12.51
C TRP A 122 -20.20 -7.65 12.89
N GLY A 123 -20.90 -6.72 13.53
CA GLY A 123 -22.29 -6.91 13.96
C GLY A 123 -23.33 -6.68 12.87
N THR A 124 -23.01 -5.93 11.81
CA THR A 124 -23.96 -5.56 10.75
C THR A 124 -23.88 -6.50 9.54
N SER A 125 -22.73 -7.15 9.33
CA SER A 125 -22.55 -8.13 8.27
C SER A 125 -23.38 -9.39 8.56
N LYS A 126 -24.40 -9.65 7.73
CA LYS A 126 -25.25 -10.85 7.83
C LYS A 126 -24.44 -12.15 7.80
N ALA A 127 -23.38 -12.19 7.00
CA ALA A 127 -22.53 -13.37 6.85
C ALA A 127 -21.76 -13.70 8.15
N ILE A 128 -21.36 -12.67 8.89
CA ILE A 128 -20.63 -12.81 10.16
C ILE A 128 -21.63 -13.03 11.30
N SER A 129 -22.71 -12.25 11.35
CA SER A 129 -23.69 -12.28 12.45
C SER A 129 -24.37 -13.65 12.62
N VAL A 130 -24.62 -14.37 11.52
CA VAL A 130 -25.23 -15.72 11.55
C VAL A 130 -24.36 -16.73 12.29
N THR A 131 -23.04 -16.52 12.37
CA THR A 131 -22.14 -17.42 13.10
C THR A 131 -22.26 -17.31 14.62
N GLY A 132 -22.87 -16.22 15.13
CA GLY A 132 -22.96 -15.94 16.56
C GLY A 132 -21.62 -15.66 17.25
N ARG A 133 -20.52 -15.54 16.49
CA ARG A 133 -19.19 -15.32 17.06
C ARG A 133 -19.07 -13.89 17.61
N PRO A 134 -18.58 -13.70 18.85
CA PRO A 134 -18.36 -12.37 19.40
C PRO A 134 -17.28 -11.63 18.59
N ALA A 135 -17.40 -10.30 18.54
CA ALA A 135 -16.40 -9.46 17.90
C ALA A 135 -15.05 -9.59 18.61
N PRO A 136 -13.93 -9.69 17.87
CA PRO A 136 -12.60 -9.58 18.45
C PRO A 136 -12.38 -8.25 19.19
N ASP A 137 -11.35 -8.19 20.02
CA ASP A 137 -10.94 -6.93 20.64
C ASP A 137 -10.46 -5.95 19.56
N VAL A 138 -11.32 -4.98 19.25
CA VAL A 138 -11.07 -3.96 18.23
C VAL A 138 -9.81 -3.14 18.55
N ARG A 139 -9.54 -2.83 19.82
CA ARG A 139 -8.34 -2.06 20.18
C ARG A 139 -7.08 -2.86 19.90
N TYR A 140 -7.09 -4.14 20.26
CA TYR A 140 -5.97 -5.04 20.00
C TYR A 140 -5.71 -5.23 18.50
N MET A 141 -6.75 -5.48 17.71
CA MET A 141 -6.64 -5.69 16.25
C MET A 141 -6.03 -4.50 15.52
N TRP A 142 -6.44 -3.30 15.90
CA TRP A 142 -5.84 -2.09 15.36
C TRP A 142 -4.42 -1.81 15.87
N ASN A 143 -4.07 -2.19 17.10
CA ASN A 143 -2.68 -2.06 17.56
C ASN A 143 -1.75 -2.97 16.73
N LEU A 144 -2.25 -4.13 16.29
CA LEU A 144 -1.55 -4.99 15.33
C LEU A 144 -1.42 -4.29 13.97
N ALA A 145 -2.49 -3.69 13.45
CA ALA A 145 -2.44 -2.93 12.19
C ALA A 145 -1.44 -1.76 12.25
N VAL A 146 -1.49 -0.93 13.30
CA VAL A 146 -0.53 0.16 13.56
C VAL A 146 0.92 -0.36 13.63
N SER A 147 1.15 -1.51 14.27
CA SER A 147 2.47 -2.12 14.29
C SER A 147 2.92 -2.58 12.91
N ALA A 148 2.03 -3.19 12.11
CA ALA A 148 2.32 -3.59 10.74
C ALA A 148 2.64 -2.37 9.86
N MET A 149 1.89 -1.28 10.01
CA MET A 149 2.10 -0.01 9.31
C MET A 149 3.48 0.57 9.59
N ASN A 150 3.89 0.58 10.86
CA ASN A 150 5.21 1.08 11.24
C ASN A 150 6.34 0.23 10.66
N ASP A 151 6.17 -1.09 10.61
CA ASP A 151 7.10 -2.01 9.95
C ASP A 151 7.14 -1.76 8.42
N ASP A 152 6.00 -1.47 7.79
CA ASP A 152 5.89 -1.30 6.33
C ASP A 152 6.53 0.00 5.83
N PHE A 153 6.33 1.09 6.56
CA PHE A 153 6.96 2.38 6.27
C PHE A 153 8.48 2.38 6.41
N ILE A 154 9.08 1.28 6.90
CA ILE A 154 10.50 1.05 6.72
C ILE A 154 10.74 1.02 5.21
N ALA A 155 10.15 0.11 4.41
CA ALA A 155 10.36 0.01 2.96
C ALA A 155 9.11 0.41 2.14
N PRO A 156 8.67 1.69 2.20
CA PRO A 156 7.34 2.04 1.74
C PRO A 156 7.22 1.94 0.22
N ASP A 157 6.03 1.55 -0.22
CA ASP A 157 5.65 1.59 -1.63
C ASP A 157 4.19 2.02 -1.84
N LEU A 158 3.66 1.77 -3.04
CA LEU A 158 2.29 2.14 -3.36
C LEU A 158 1.27 1.42 -2.47
N SER A 159 1.54 0.19 -2.04
CA SER A 159 0.67 -0.53 -1.11
C SER A 159 0.65 0.12 0.26
N THR A 160 1.79 0.63 0.74
CA THR A 160 1.87 1.41 1.98
C THR A 160 0.99 2.65 1.94
N VAL A 161 0.90 3.33 0.78
CA VAL A 161 -0.01 4.48 0.61
C VAL A 161 -1.46 4.04 0.81
N PHE A 162 -1.88 2.94 0.17
CA PHE A 162 -3.24 2.42 0.32
C PHE A 162 -3.54 1.99 1.75
N SER A 163 -2.62 1.23 2.37
CA SER A 163 -2.75 0.81 3.77
C SER A 163 -2.90 2.02 4.68
N CYS A 164 -2.08 3.06 4.51
CA CYS A 164 -2.13 4.25 5.36
C CYS A 164 -3.43 5.04 5.18
N ILE A 165 -3.98 5.09 3.96
CA ILE A 165 -5.31 5.66 3.72
C ILE A 165 -6.38 4.86 4.48
N LEU A 166 -6.31 3.52 4.48
CA LEU A 166 -7.25 2.69 5.26
C LEU A 166 -7.14 2.91 6.78
N ASP A 167 -5.92 3.05 7.30
CA ASP A 167 -5.68 3.40 8.72
C ASP A 167 -6.37 4.71 9.10
N LEU A 168 -6.20 5.73 8.26
CA LEU A 168 -6.79 7.07 8.46
C LEU A 168 -8.32 7.08 8.35
N LEU A 169 -8.92 6.20 7.53
CA LEU A 169 -10.37 6.05 7.45
C LEU A 169 -10.98 5.49 8.74
N GLY A 170 -10.29 4.56 9.41
CA GLY A 170 -10.85 3.80 10.52
C GLY A 170 -10.79 4.47 11.88
N ARG A 171 -9.89 5.44 12.09
CA ARG A 171 -9.57 5.99 13.42
C ARG A 171 -9.40 7.51 13.51
N PRO A 172 -10.29 8.35 12.95
CA PRO A 172 -10.06 9.81 12.93
C PRO A 172 -9.88 10.44 14.33
N THR A 173 -10.49 9.89 15.38
CA THR A 173 -10.57 10.53 16.71
C THR A 173 -9.75 9.89 17.83
N THR A 174 -9.24 8.67 17.66
CA THR A 174 -8.63 7.91 18.78
C THR A 174 -7.13 8.15 18.97
N SER A 175 -6.43 8.62 17.92
CA SER A 175 -4.99 8.91 17.98
C SER A 175 -4.62 10.07 17.06
N ILE A 176 -5.16 11.26 17.36
CA ILE A 176 -5.03 12.46 16.50
C ILE A 176 -3.56 12.76 16.13
N THR A 177 -2.64 12.69 17.10
CA THR A 177 -1.21 12.95 16.85
C THR A 177 -0.58 11.89 15.95
N TYR A 178 -0.92 10.61 16.15
CA TYR A 178 -0.42 9.53 15.28
C TYR A 178 -0.96 9.67 13.86
N ASN A 179 -2.25 9.99 13.72
CA ASN A 179 -2.88 10.24 12.43
C ASN A 179 -2.21 11.40 11.71
N ALA A 180 -1.95 12.52 12.41
CA ALA A 180 -1.24 13.67 11.82
C ALA A 180 0.17 13.30 11.33
N VAL A 181 0.90 12.46 12.08
CA VAL A 181 2.19 11.93 11.64
C VAL A 181 2.04 11.03 10.42
N ASN A 182 1.03 10.15 10.40
CA ASN A 182 0.75 9.27 9.26
C ASN A 182 0.35 10.04 8.01
N VAL A 183 -0.48 11.09 8.15
CA VAL A 183 -0.79 12.04 7.06
C VAL A 183 0.50 12.63 6.49
N GLY A 184 1.37 13.18 7.33
CA GLY A 184 2.66 13.72 6.87
C GLY A 184 3.53 12.67 6.15
N ARG A 185 3.59 11.44 6.66
CA ARG A 185 4.34 10.32 6.04
C ARG A 185 3.76 9.96 4.68
N VAL A 186 2.43 9.81 4.57
CA VAL A 186 1.78 9.39 3.33
C VAL A 186 1.79 10.49 2.27
N VAL A 187 1.69 11.76 2.65
CA VAL A 187 1.84 12.90 1.72
C VAL A 187 3.26 12.92 1.13
N ALA A 188 4.29 12.83 1.99
CA ALA A 188 5.68 12.79 1.54
C ALA A 188 5.95 11.58 0.64
N LEU A 189 5.41 10.40 1.00
CA LEU A 189 5.53 9.18 0.20
C LEU A 189 4.81 9.31 -1.15
N ALA A 190 3.58 9.81 -1.17
CA ALA A 190 2.79 9.98 -2.39
C ALA A 190 3.46 10.93 -3.38
N GLN A 191 4.05 12.03 -2.90
CA GLN A 191 4.84 12.94 -3.72
C GLN A 191 6.14 12.28 -4.23
N SER A 192 6.82 11.51 -3.39
CA SER A 192 8.04 10.77 -3.76
C SER A 192 7.77 9.69 -4.82
N LEU A 193 6.58 9.07 -4.77
CA LEU A 193 6.08 8.12 -5.77
C LEU A 193 5.42 8.80 -6.99
N GLY A 194 5.46 10.14 -7.03
CA GLY A 194 4.91 10.99 -8.08
C GLY A 194 3.42 10.80 -8.33
N LEU A 195 2.65 10.44 -7.31
CA LEU A 195 1.20 10.28 -7.40
C LEU A 195 0.49 11.63 -7.66
N ASN A 196 1.13 12.74 -7.30
CA ASN A 196 0.70 14.10 -7.60
C ASN A 196 0.77 14.48 -9.09
N ARG A 197 1.39 13.65 -9.92
CA ARG A 197 1.56 13.90 -11.36
C ARG A 197 0.42 13.25 -12.14
N ASN A 198 -0.01 13.89 -13.22
CA ASN A 198 -1.06 13.36 -14.09
C ASN A 198 -0.57 12.12 -14.86
N PRO A 199 -1.12 10.91 -14.63
CA PRO A 199 -0.63 9.69 -15.25
C PRO A 199 -1.31 9.37 -16.59
N LEU A 200 -2.22 10.22 -17.10
CA LEU A 200 -3.02 9.91 -18.30
C LEU A 200 -2.16 9.61 -19.52
N ASN A 201 -1.05 10.34 -19.69
CA ASN A 201 -0.12 10.19 -20.81
C ASN A 201 0.98 9.14 -20.57
N TRP A 202 0.96 8.44 -19.42
CA TRP A 202 2.00 7.46 -19.11
C TRP A 202 1.78 6.15 -19.86
N ASP A 203 2.85 5.41 -20.12
CA ASP A 203 2.80 4.06 -20.68
C ASP A 203 2.48 3.04 -19.58
N LEU A 204 1.23 3.08 -19.11
CA LEU A 204 0.68 2.18 -18.09
C LEU A 204 -0.71 1.69 -18.47
N ALA A 205 -1.06 0.51 -17.98
CA ALA A 205 -2.43 0.02 -18.06
C ALA A 205 -3.40 1.00 -17.36
N ALA A 206 -4.60 1.15 -17.93
CA ALA A 206 -5.63 2.07 -17.39
C ALA A 206 -5.92 1.80 -15.89
N ARG A 207 -5.93 0.53 -15.48
CA ARG A 207 -6.08 0.09 -14.09
C ARG A 207 -5.06 0.75 -13.15
N GLN A 208 -3.78 0.72 -13.54
CA GLN A 208 -2.68 1.29 -12.75
C GLN A 208 -2.74 2.82 -12.69
N LYS A 209 -3.11 3.47 -13.80
CA LYS A 209 -3.36 4.93 -13.83
C LYS A 209 -4.48 5.31 -12.87
N ASN A 210 -5.61 4.61 -12.93
CA ASN A 210 -6.77 4.86 -12.07
C ASN A 210 -6.45 4.64 -10.58
N LEU A 211 -5.65 3.62 -10.25
CA LEU A 211 -5.21 3.39 -8.87
C LEU A 211 -4.32 4.53 -8.35
N ARG A 212 -3.39 5.04 -9.16
CA ARG A 212 -2.54 6.19 -8.79
C ARG A 212 -3.36 7.47 -8.58
N ILE A 213 -4.32 7.73 -9.47
CA ILE A 213 -5.24 8.87 -9.34
C ILE A 213 -6.02 8.76 -8.04
N ARG A 214 -6.60 7.59 -7.74
CA ARG A 214 -7.34 7.35 -6.50
C ARG A 214 -6.46 7.50 -5.27
N ALA A 215 -5.26 6.94 -5.26
CA ALA A 215 -4.30 7.08 -4.16
C ALA A 215 -3.96 8.55 -3.88
N TRP A 216 -3.74 9.36 -4.92
CA TRP A 216 -3.49 10.79 -4.77
C TRP A 216 -4.69 11.53 -4.16
N TRP A 217 -5.89 11.33 -4.69
CA TRP A 217 -7.10 11.96 -4.16
C TRP A 217 -7.41 11.52 -2.72
N GLY A 218 -7.24 10.23 -2.40
CA GLY A 218 -7.42 9.73 -1.05
C GLY A 218 -6.42 10.36 -0.06
N THR A 219 -5.17 10.52 -0.48
CA THR A 219 -4.14 11.22 0.30
C THR A 219 -4.54 12.69 0.54
N LEU A 220 -4.98 13.39 -0.51
CA LEU A 220 -5.39 14.79 -0.41
C LEU A 220 -6.61 14.98 0.50
N ILE A 221 -7.58 14.06 0.45
CA ILE A 221 -8.76 14.12 1.33
C ILE A 221 -8.33 14.05 2.79
N HIS A 222 -7.45 13.11 3.18
CA HIS A 222 -6.99 13.01 4.56
C HIS A 222 -6.01 14.11 5.01
N ASP A 223 -5.31 14.75 4.07
CA ASP A 223 -4.43 15.88 4.38
C ASP A 223 -5.20 17.18 4.63
N GLN A 224 -6.35 17.35 3.98
CA GLN A 224 -7.11 18.60 4.00
C GLN A 224 -8.31 18.60 4.98
N TRP A 225 -8.80 17.44 5.40
CA TRP A 225 -10.00 17.26 6.23
C TRP A 225 -9.71 16.43 7.47
#